data_AF-A0A948YXH2-F1
#
_entry.id   AF-A0A948YXH2-F1
#
_cell.length_a   1.000
_cell.length_b   1.000
_cell.length_c   1.000
_cell.angle_alpha   90.00
_cell.angle_beta   90.00
_cell.angle_gamma   90.00
#
_symmetry.space_group_name_H-M   'P 1'
#
loop_
_entity.id
_entity.type
_entity.pdbx_description
1 polymer ?
#
loop_
_entity_poly.entity_id
_entity_poly.type
_entity_poly.pdbx_seq_one_letter_code
_entity_poly.pdbx_strand_id
1 'polypeptide(L)'
;MEETCRNVFFILWRRRPLFLLCWFILVSISGCCAHKYTDETMQPLAATASDLARAVMRFTQDNPAEAVLLDDRELVRRATAFDPNLLKPYEGLAVRGTADGIILVCTSDGKRGLFEDAECSDKVDRIVWSDINALCQFTLKTEMVCP
;
A
#
# COMPACT_ATOMS: atom_id res chain seq x y z
N MET A 1 38.08 16.66 -59.61
CA MET A 1 38.76 15.78 -58.62
C MET A 1 39.51 16.73 -57.71
N GLU A 2 39.24 16.93 -56.43
CA GLU A 2 38.70 16.10 -55.35
C GLU A 2 38.43 17.02 -54.14
N GLU A 3 37.29 17.71 -54.02
CA GLU A 3 37.07 18.55 -52.81
C GLU A 3 35.67 18.48 -52.18
N THR A 4 34.76 17.69 -52.74
CA THR A 4 33.38 17.58 -52.23
C THR A 4 33.18 16.55 -51.11
N CYS A 5 34.19 15.78 -50.71
CA CYS A 5 34.04 14.67 -49.75
C CYS A 5 34.40 14.99 -48.29
N ARG A 6 34.69 16.25 -47.93
CA ARG A 6 35.15 16.61 -46.56
C ARG A 6 34.08 17.23 -45.65
N ASN A 7 32.90 17.57 -46.18
CA ASN A 7 31.90 18.36 -45.43
C ASN A 7 30.78 17.56 -44.75
N VAL A 8 30.65 16.25 -44.99
CA VAL A 8 29.60 15.44 -44.32
C VAL A 8 30.09 14.85 -42.98
N PHE A 9 31.40 14.63 -42.84
CA PHE A 9 31.95 13.99 -41.63
C PHE A 9 31.97 14.91 -40.40
N PHE A 10 31.95 16.24 -40.59
CA PHE A 10 32.04 17.20 -39.50
C PHE A 10 30.70 17.48 -38.80
N ILE A 11 29.57 17.15 -39.44
CA ILE A 11 28.24 17.44 -38.89
C ILE A 11 27.77 16.34 -37.93
N LEU A 12 28.19 15.08 -38.15
CA LEU A 12 27.85 13.95 -37.28
C LEU A 12 28.74 13.82 -36.03
N TRP A 13 29.83 14.58 -35.96
CA TRP A 13 30.75 14.58 -34.80
C TRP A 13 30.65 15.85 -33.95
N ARG A 14 29.60 16.67 -34.09
CA ARG A 14 29.40 17.88 -33.25
C ARG A 14 28.22 17.77 -32.27
N ARG A 15 27.45 16.68 -32.33
CA ARG A 15 26.26 16.45 -31.49
C ARG A 15 26.35 15.22 -30.58
N ARG A 16 27.56 14.73 -30.30
CA ARG A 16 27.79 13.60 -29.39
C ARG A 16 27.73 13.92 -27.88
N PRO A 17 28.00 15.13 -27.36
CA PRO A 17 27.97 15.32 -25.91
C PRO A 17 26.56 15.47 -25.35
N LEU A 18 25.58 15.92 -26.14
CA LEU A 18 24.21 16.18 -25.67
C LEU A 18 23.42 14.88 -25.44
N PHE A 19 23.59 13.88 -26.31
CA PHE A 19 22.92 12.57 -26.17
C PHE A 19 23.45 11.77 -24.98
N LEU A 20 24.75 11.85 -24.69
CA LEU A 20 25.37 11.19 -23.53
C LEU A 20 24.97 11.87 -22.21
N LEU A 21 24.83 13.21 -22.21
CA LEU A 21 24.32 13.97 -21.06
C LEU A 21 22.85 13.63 -20.74
N CYS A 22 21.99 13.52 -21.75
CA CYS A 22 20.59 13.11 -21.53
C CYS A 22 20.46 11.69 -20.99
N TRP A 23 21.33 10.75 -21.40
CA TRP A 23 21.33 9.39 -20.89
C TRP A 23 21.79 9.31 -19.43
N PHE A 24 22.79 10.13 -19.03
CA PHE A 24 23.22 10.24 -17.64
C PHE A 24 22.14 10.83 -16.72
N ILE A 25 21.40 11.85 -17.18
CA ILE A 25 20.33 12.50 -16.41
C ILE A 25 19.14 11.54 -16.20
N LEU A 26 18.83 10.68 -17.18
CA LEU A 26 17.75 9.68 -17.08
C LEU A 26 18.04 8.55 -16.08
N VAL A 27 19.30 8.20 -15.84
CA VAL A 27 19.68 7.15 -14.88
C VAL A 27 19.62 7.62 -13.41
N SER A 28 19.65 8.93 -13.16
CA SER A 28 19.69 9.48 -11.79
C SER A 28 18.32 9.59 -11.10
N ILE A 29 17.20 9.25 -11.74
CA ILE A 29 15.85 9.42 -11.16
C ILE A 29 15.34 8.14 -10.46
N SER A 30 16.05 7.01 -10.53
CA SER A 30 15.64 5.79 -9.81
C SER A 30 16.11 5.78 -8.34
N GLY A 31 15.90 6.88 -7.63
CA GLY A 31 15.94 6.93 -6.17
C GLY A 31 14.59 6.53 -5.60
N CYS A 32 14.23 5.25 -5.70
CA CYS A 32 13.05 4.73 -5.03
C CYS A 32 13.36 4.69 -3.51
N CYS A 33 12.99 5.74 -2.79
CA CYS A 33 13.00 5.75 -1.34
C CYS A 33 12.00 4.69 -0.84
N ALA A 34 12.47 3.45 -0.63
CA ALA A 34 11.70 2.44 0.06
C ALA A 34 11.48 2.93 1.49
N HIS A 35 10.26 3.43 1.77
CA HIS A 35 9.88 3.84 3.11
C HIS A 35 10.00 2.63 4.03
N LYS A 36 10.89 2.71 5.01
CA LYS A 36 11.14 1.62 5.96
C LYS A 36 10.11 1.74 7.08
N TYR A 37 9.23 0.76 7.16
CA TYR A 37 8.26 0.66 8.23
C TYR A 37 8.93 0.01 9.44
N THR A 38 8.95 0.71 10.57
CA THR A 38 9.58 0.28 11.82
C THR A 38 8.53 0.03 12.89
N ASP A 39 8.88 -0.76 13.91
CA ASP A 39 7.98 -1.03 15.04
C ASP A 39 7.53 0.27 15.73
N GLU A 40 8.41 1.26 15.85
CA GLU A 40 8.09 2.58 16.43
C GLU A 40 6.95 3.28 15.69
N THR A 41 6.92 3.16 14.36
CA THR A 41 5.87 3.77 13.52
C THR A 41 4.61 2.92 13.43
N MET A 42 4.76 1.60 13.50
CA MET A 42 3.67 0.66 13.19
C MET A 42 2.91 0.15 14.41
N GLN A 43 3.56 0.02 15.57
CA GLN A 43 2.90 -0.45 16.78
C GLN A 43 1.74 0.45 17.22
N PRO A 44 1.87 1.80 17.25
CA PRO A 44 0.75 2.67 17.60
C PRO A 44 -0.41 2.55 16.60
N LEU A 45 -0.09 2.39 15.32
CA LEU A 45 -1.09 2.22 14.26
C LEU A 45 -1.86 0.90 14.45
N ALA A 46 -1.12 -0.19 14.65
CA ALA A 46 -1.68 -1.52 14.75
C ALA A 46 -2.52 -1.68 16.04
N ALA A 47 -2.20 -0.96 17.12
CA ALA A 47 -3.01 -0.90 18.34
C ALA A 47 -4.42 -0.30 18.13
N THR A 48 -4.65 0.42 17.03
CA THR A 48 -5.97 1.00 16.69
C THR A 48 -6.77 0.14 15.71
N ALA A 49 -6.24 -1.03 15.30
CA ALA A 49 -6.83 -1.85 14.25
C ALA A 49 -8.10 -2.58 14.69
N SER A 50 -8.15 -2.99 15.96
CA SER A 50 -9.32 -3.64 16.55
C SER A 50 -10.56 -2.75 16.57
N ASP A 51 -10.40 -1.43 16.69
CA ASP A 51 -11.51 -0.47 16.59
C ASP A 51 -12.08 -0.40 15.17
N LEU A 52 -11.21 -0.51 14.16
CA LEU A 52 -11.64 -0.55 12.76
C LEU A 52 -12.29 -1.90 12.43
N ALA A 53 -11.72 -3.00 12.91
CA ALA A 53 -12.28 -4.35 12.79
C ALA A 53 -13.70 -4.40 13.36
N ARG A 54 -13.89 -3.84 14.56
CA ARG A 54 -15.18 -3.71 15.22
C ARG A 54 -16.18 -2.89 14.42
N ALA A 55 -15.75 -1.75 13.86
CA ALA A 55 -16.63 -0.93 13.03
C ALA A 55 -17.11 -1.70 11.79
N VAL A 56 -16.21 -2.43 11.12
CA VAL A 56 -16.54 -3.28 9.97
C VAL A 56 -17.49 -4.42 10.37
N MET A 57 -17.18 -5.14 11.44
CA MET A 57 -18.02 -6.23 11.94
C MET A 57 -19.43 -5.73 12.26
N ARG A 58 -19.55 -4.61 12.97
CA ARG A 58 -20.84 -4.01 13.29
C ARG A 58 -21.61 -3.61 12.04
N PHE A 59 -20.96 -2.97 11.07
CA PHE A 59 -21.60 -2.62 9.80
C PHE A 59 -22.13 -3.86 9.07
N THR A 60 -21.35 -4.94 9.02
CA THR A 60 -21.76 -6.22 8.41
C THR A 60 -22.96 -6.83 9.14
N GLN A 61 -22.98 -6.80 10.47
CA GLN A 61 -24.10 -7.32 11.26
C GLN A 61 -25.38 -6.51 11.05
N ASP A 62 -25.26 -5.18 10.97
CA ASP A 62 -26.39 -4.28 10.75
C ASP A 62 -26.90 -4.34 9.29
N ASN A 63 -26.01 -4.62 8.32
CA ASN A 63 -26.30 -4.56 6.88
C ASN A 63 -25.78 -5.79 6.10
N PRO A 64 -26.19 -7.03 6.45
CA PRO A 64 -25.55 -8.25 5.95
C PRO A 64 -25.68 -8.44 4.43
N ALA A 65 -26.82 -8.05 3.85
CA ALA A 65 -27.05 -8.14 2.41
C ALA A 65 -26.24 -7.12 1.61
N GLU A 66 -25.95 -5.95 2.20
CA GLU A 66 -25.10 -4.94 1.56
C GLU A 66 -23.63 -5.35 1.66
N ALA A 67 -23.19 -5.78 2.84
CA ALA A 67 -21.79 -6.10 3.12
C ALA A 67 -21.21 -7.16 2.17
N VAL A 68 -21.98 -8.19 1.79
CA VAL A 68 -21.53 -9.23 0.84
C VAL A 68 -21.36 -8.73 -0.61
N LEU A 69 -21.91 -7.56 -0.94
CA LEU A 69 -21.82 -6.97 -2.28
C LEU A 69 -20.71 -5.90 -2.38
N LEU A 70 -20.18 -5.43 -1.25
CA LEU A 70 -19.15 -4.42 -1.23
C LEU A 70 -17.78 -5.03 -1.48
N ASP A 71 -16.91 -4.30 -2.17
CA ASP A 71 -15.48 -4.62 -2.17
C ASP A 71 -14.84 -4.25 -0.82
N ASP A 72 -13.66 -4.81 -0.56
CA ASP A 72 -12.99 -4.68 0.73
C ASP A 72 -12.74 -3.22 1.18
N ARG A 73 -12.55 -2.29 0.23
CA ARG A 73 -12.27 -0.88 0.55
C ARG A 73 -13.55 -0.10 0.77
N GLU A 74 -14.55 -0.36 -0.06
CA GLU A 74 -15.87 0.23 0.09
C GLU A 74 -16.52 -0.22 1.39
N LEU A 75 -16.33 -1.48 1.80
CA LEU A 75 -16.79 -2.00 3.08
C LEU A 75 -16.23 -1.17 4.26
N VAL A 76 -14.91 -0.96 4.30
CA VAL A 76 -14.28 -0.13 5.33
C VAL A 76 -14.82 1.30 5.28
N ARG A 77 -14.91 1.89 4.09
CA ARG A 77 -15.40 3.26 3.92
C ARG A 77 -16.83 3.45 4.44
N ARG A 78 -17.71 2.46 4.19
CA ARG A 78 -19.09 2.45 4.68
C ARG A 78 -19.16 2.24 6.18
N ALA A 79 -18.38 1.30 6.70
CA ALA A 79 -18.32 1.00 8.13
C ALA A 79 -17.85 2.20 8.97
N THR A 80 -16.92 3.00 8.46
CA THR A 80 -16.42 4.20 9.15
C THR A 80 -17.18 5.47 8.83
N ALA A 81 -18.30 5.42 8.09
CA ALA A 81 -19.02 6.62 7.67
C ALA A 81 -19.56 7.44 8.87
N PHE A 82 -19.92 6.76 9.97
CA PHE A 82 -20.39 7.41 11.20
C PHE A 82 -19.27 7.97 12.07
N ASP A 83 -18.05 7.40 11.99
CA ASP A 83 -16.86 7.93 12.64
C ASP A 83 -15.63 7.87 11.72
N PRO A 84 -15.45 8.90 10.87
CA PRO A 84 -14.31 8.97 9.96
C PRO A 84 -12.95 9.07 10.68
N ASN A 85 -12.93 9.38 11.98
CA ASN A 85 -11.67 9.49 12.73
C ASN A 85 -10.96 8.15 12.86
N LEU A 86 -11.68 7.03 12.74
CA LEU A 86 -11.12 5.68 12.73
C LEU A 86 -10.09 5.47 11.61
N LEU A 87 -10.19 6.21 10.51
CA LEU A 87 -9.24 6.12 9.39
C LEU A 87 -8.05 7.09 9.49
N LYS A 88 -8.11 8.09 10.36
CA LYS A 88 -7.03 9.10 10.48
C LYS A 88 -5.65 8.51 10.77
N PRO A 89 -5.49 7.49 11.65
CA PRO A 89 -4.18 6.88 11.88
C PRO A 89 -3.56 6.28 10.61
N TYR A 90 -4.40 5.90 9.65
CA TYR A 90 -4.03 5.18 8.43
C TYR A 90 -3.87 6.10 7.21
N GLU A 91 -3.84 7.42 7.41
CA GLU A 91 -3.66 8.38 6.31
C GLU A 91 -2.40 8.04 5.49
N GLY A 92 -2.57 7.92 4.17
CA GLY A 92 -1.49 7.52 3.27
C GLY A 92 -1.24 6.01 3.20
N LEU A 93 -2.06 5.17 3.84
CA LEU A 93 -2.01 3.72 3.73
C LEU A 93 -3.27 3.19 3.03
N ALA A 94 -3.15 1.99 2.46
CA ALA A 94 -4.30 1.29 1.91
C ALA A 94 -4.89 0.37 2.98
N VAL A 95 -6.17 0.57 3.31
CA VAL A 95 -6.89 -0.23 4.31
C VAL A 95 -8.03 -0.99 3.64
N ARG A 96 -8.13 -2.28 3.95
CA ARG A 96 -9.11 -3.22 3.38
C ARG A 96 -9.76 -3.99 4.51
N GLY A 97 -11.04 -4.33 4.37
CA GLY A 97 -11.79 -5.09 5.36
C GLY A 97 -12.54 -6.25 4.72
N THR A 98 -12.75 -7.31 5.48
CA THR A 98 -13.62 -8.43 5.09
C THR A 98 -14.95 -8.35 5.83
N ALA A 99 -15.99 -9.01 5.29
CA ALA A 99 -17.28 -9.12 5.98
C ALA A 99 -17.14 -9.79 7.36
N ASP A 100 -16.19 -10.71 7.50
CA ASP A 100 -15.89 -11.43 8.75
C ASP A 100 -15.06 -10.60 9.75
N GLY A 101 -14.91 -9.29 9.52
CA GLY A 101 -14.31 -8.33 10.45
C GLY A 101 -12.79 -8.35 10.52
N ILE A 102 -12.11 -8.88 9.51
CA ILE A 102 -10.65 -8.81 9.40
C ILE A 102 -10.26 -7.52 8.68
N ILE A 103 -9.33 -6.78 9.26
CA ILE A 103 -8.67 -5.63 8.64
C ILE A 103 -7.31 -6.05 8.09
N LEU A 104 -7.00 -5.59 6.89
CA LEU A 104 -5.67 -5.67 6.28
C LEU A 104 -5.19 -4.27 5.96
N VAL A 105 -4.01 -3.93 6.48
CA VAL A 105 -3.34 -2.65 6.22
C VAL A 105 -2.14 -2.90 5.31
N CYS A 106 -2.01 -2.07 4.29
CA CYS A 106 -1.00 -2.17 3.26
C CYS A 106 -0.30 -0.83 3.00
N THR A 107 0.82 -0.90 2.28
CA THR A 107 1.48 0.27 1.72
C THR A 107 0.53 1.10 0.86
N SER A 108 0.85 2.38 0.65
CA SER A 108 0.06 3.31 -0.16
C SER A 108 -0.23 2.82 -1.58
N ASP A 109 0.72 2.09 -2.18
CA ASP A 109 0.60 1.49 -3.50
C ASP A 109 -0.23 0.18 -3.51
N GLY A 110 -0.66 -0.29 -2.34
CA GLY A 110 -1.46 -1.49 -2.15
C GLY A 110 -0.75 -2.78 -2.51
N LYS A 111 0.57 -2.79 -2.69
CA LYS A 111 1.32 -4.00 -3.10
C LYS A 111 1.77 -4.83 -1.92
N ARG A 112 2.17 -4.17 -0.82
CA ARG A 112 2.79 -4.83 0.32
C ARG A 112 1.89 -4.77 1.55
N GLY A 113 1.70 -5.91 2.19
CA GLY A 113 0.99 -6.02 3.46
C GLY A 113 1.86 -5.50 4.60
N LEU A 114 1.22 -4.87 5.58
CA LEU A 114 1.86 -4.38 6.80
C LEU A 114 1.41 -5.19 8.00
N PHE A 115 0.10 -5.38 8.17
CA PHE A 115 -0.46 -6.24 9.22
C PHE A 115 -1.92 -6.58 8.94
N GLU A 116 -2.41 -7.62 9.62
CA GLU A 116 -3.83 -8.00 9.69
C GLU A 116 -4.27 -8.08 11.15
N ASP A 117 -5.53 -7.75 11.40
CA ASP A 117 -6.13 -7.77 12.74
C ASP A 117 -7.63 -8.08 12.68
N ALA A 118 -8.12 -8.83 13.65
CA ALA A 118 -9.53 -9.09 13.89
C ALA A 118 -9.97 -8.46 15.24
N GLU A 119 -11.27 -8.29 15.43
CA GLU A 119 -11.80 -7.63 16.65
C GLU A 119 -11.54 -8.41 17.95
N CYS A 120 -11.31 -9.71 17.87
CA CYS A 120 -11.41 -10.64 19.00
C CYS A 120 -10.13 -10.79 19.83
N SER A 121 -9.03 -10.14 19.46
CA SER A 121 -7.75 -10.27 20.13
C SER A 121 -7.28 -8.93 20.73
N ASP A 122 -6.57 -9.03 21.86
CA ASP A 122 -5.97 -7.85 22.54
C ASP A 122 -4.68 -7.38 21.84
N LYS A 123 -4.22 -8.10 20.82
CA LYS A 123 -2.96 -7.87 20.12
C LYS A 123 -3.17 -8.14 18.65
N VAL A 124 -2.47 -7.35 17.83
CA VAL A 124 -2.44 -7.49 16.38
C VAL A 124 -2.14 -8.93 15.99
N ASP A 125 -3.06 -9.55 15.25
CA ASP A 125 -2.99 -10.98 14.98
C ASP A 125 -1.85 -11.38 14.03
N ARG A 126 -1.57 -10.53 13.02
CA ARG A 126 -0.49 -10.80 12.06
C ARG A 126 0.30 -9.55 11.74
N ILE A 127 1.60 -9.60 12.03
CA ILE A 127 2.55 -8.51 11.79
C ILE A 127 3.51 -8.90 10.68
N VAL A 128 3.59 -8.10 9.61
CA VAL A 128 4.49 -8.35 8.46
C VAL A 128 5.17 -7.10 7.91
N TRP A 129 5.10 -5.96 8.61
CA TRP A 129 5.66 -4.70 8.11
C TRP A 129 7.18 -4.71 7.93
N SER A 130 7.90 -5.61 8.60
CA SER A 130 9.34 -5.84 8.42
C SER A 130 9.68 -6.73 7.22
N ASP A 131 8.71 -7.47 6.67
CA ASP A 131 8.86 -8.28 5.48
C ASP A 131 8.59 -7.43 4.22
N ILE A 132 9.62 -7.27 3.40
CA ILE A 132 9.54 -6.50 2.15
C ILE A 132 8.76 -7.22 1.05
N ASN A 133 8.59 -8.54 1.16
CA ASN A 133 7.95 -9.40 0.17
C ASN A 133 6.50 -9.78 0.56
N ALA A 134 6.05 -9.39 1.76
CA ALA A 134 4.70 -9.68 2.21
C ALA A 134 3.65 -9.06 1.28
N LEU A 135 2.89 -9.89 0.57
CA LEU A 135 1.86 -9.41 -0.35
C LEU A 135 0.70 -8.76 0.43
N CYS A 136 0.09 -7.73 -0.16
CA CYS A 136 -1.15 -7.13 0.34
C CYS A 136 -2.35 -8.05 0.03
N GLN A 137 -2.44 -9.17 0.74
CA GLN A 137 -3.50 -10.16 0.62
C GLN A 137 -3.89 -10.68 2.00
N PHE A 138 -5.17 -10.96 2.19
CA PHE A 138 -5.67 -11.58 3.41
C PHE A 138 -5.10 -12.99 3.53
N THR A 139 -4.58 -13.29 4.71
CA THR A 139 -4.07 -14.62 5.07
C THR A 139 -4.68 -15.13 6.35
N LEU A 140 -5.18 -14.22 7.18
CA LEU A 140 -5.89 -14.53 8.40
C LEU A 140 -7.30 -15.03 8.08
N LYS A 141 -7.80 -15.91 8.94
CA LYS A 141 -9.20 -16.35 8.94
C LYS A 141 -9.73 -16.19 10.34
N THR A 142 -10.95 -15.68 10.46
CA THR A 142 -11.57 -15.37 11.74
C THR A 142 -11.65 -16.62 12.63
N GLU A 143 -11.91 -17.80 12.05
CA GLU A 143 -11.98 -19.07 12.82
C GLU A 143 -10.66 -19.47 13.50
N MET A 144 -9.52 -18.93 13.05
CA MET A 144 -8.20 -19.26 13.60
C MET A 144 -7.81 -18.37 14.78
N VAL A 145 -8.39 -17.17 14.88
CA VAL A 145 -7.99 -16.15 15.86
C VAL A 145 -9.10 -15.77 16.83
N CYS A 146 -10.36 -15.99 16.46
CA CYS A 146 -11.54 -15.73 17.28
C CYS A 146 -12.18 -17.05 17.73
N PRO A 147 -11.87 -17.55 18.94
CA PRO A 147 -12.46 -18.78 19.50
C PRO A 147 -13.90 -18.62 19.99
#